data_AF-C7BJN1-F1
#
_entry.id   AF-C7BJN1-F1
#
_cell.length_a   1.000
_cell.length_b   1.000
_cell.length_c   1.000
_cell.angle_alpha   90.00
_cell.angle_beta   90.00
_cell.angle_gamma   90.00
#
_symmetry.space_group_name_H-M   'P 1'
#
loop_
_entity.id
_entity.type
_entity.pdbx_description
1 polymer ?
#
loop_
_entity_poly.entity_id
_entity_poly.type
_entity_poly.pdbx_seq_one_letter_code
_entity_poly.pdbx_strand_id
1 'polypeptide(L)'
;MLRMTITDYWQDVQTAQNKLKMLNIEDEVDALKFFFRRRENIRSLIESLVFDVSVVQQELEKIETEIAKSESEKLRLEKRKDVLDELKKQLT
;
A
#
# COMPACT_ATOMS: atom_id res chain seq x y z
N MET A 1 10.64 5.53 -14.70
CA MET A 1 10.00 4.38 -14.02
C MET A 1 8.74 4.93 -13.35
N LEU A 2 7.55 4.70 -13.91
CA LEU A 2 6.30 5.17 -13.31
C LEU A 2 6.05 4.34 -12.05
N ARG A 3 5.99 5.00 -10.88
CA ARG A 3 5.56 4.35 -9.62
C ARG A 3 4.06 4.07 -9.75
N MET A 4 3.68 2.80 -9.77
CA MET A 4 2.28 2.39 -9.67
C MET A 4 1.73 2.82 -8.30
N THR A 5 0.49 3.31 -8.29
CA THR A 5 -0.22 3.66 -7.06
C THR A 5 -0.83 2.41 -6.42
N ILE A 6 -1.16 2.46 -5.12
CA ILE A 6 -1.88 1.35 -4.45
C ILE A 6 -3.19 1.01 -5.18
N THR A 7 -3.86 2.02 -5.71
CA THR A 7 -5.07 1.85 -6.51
C THR A 7 -4.81 0.98 -7.75
N ASP A 8 -3.68 1.17 -8.42
CA ASP A 8 -3.28 0.37 -9.58
C ASP A 8 -3.03 -1.09 -9.20
N TYR A 9 -2.35 -1.35 -8.06
CA TYR A 9 -2.17 -2.71 -7.56
C TYR A 9 -3.49 -3.38 -7.18
N TRP A 10 -4.43 -2.64 -6.58
CA TRP A 10 -5.75 -3.17 -6.28
C TRP A 10 -6.55 -3.48 -7.55
N GLN A 11 -6.40 -2.67 -8.58
CA GLN A 11 -7.00 -2.93 -9.90
C GLN A 11 -6.48 -4.26 -10.49
N ASP A 12 -5.19 -4.54 -10.34
CA ASP A 12 -4.56 -5.78 -10.82
C ASP A 12 -5.05 -7.00 -10.04
N VAL A 13 -5.18 -6.89 -8.72
CA VAL A 13 -5.76 -7.97 -7.89
C VAL A 13 -7.21 -8.23 -8.30
N GLN A 14 -8.02 -7.18 -8.49
CA GLN A 14 -9.41 -7.33 -8.92
C GLN A 14 -9.51 -7.99 -10.30
N THR A 15 -8.60 -7.64 -11.21
CA THR A 15 -8.51 -8.24 -12.54
C THR A 15 -8.15 -9.72 -12.46
N ALA A 16 -7.18 -10.10 -11.63
CA ALA A 16 -6.79 -11.48 -11.41
C ALA A 16 -7.92 -12.31 -10.77
N GLN A 17 -8.64 -11.74 -9.79
CA GLN A 17 -9.80 -12.39 -9.17
C GLN A 17 -10.94 -12.62 -10.17
N ASN A 18 -11.19 -11.67 -11.07
CA ASN A 18 -12.19 -11.83 -12.12
C ASN A 18 -11.78 -12.92 -13.11
N LYS A 19 -10.51 -12.96 -13.54
CA LYS A 19 -9.98 -14.05 -14.37
C LYS A 19 -10.14 -15.41 -13.72
N LEU A 20 -9.88 -15.51 -12.40
CA LEU A 20 -10.07 -16.75 -11.64
C LEU A 20 -11.52 -17.22 -11.67
N LYS A 21 -12.47 -16.31 -11.48
CA LYS A 21 -13.92 -16.60 -11.51
C LYS A 21 -14.41 -17.02 -12.89
N MET A 22 -13.74 -16.58 -13.96
CA MET A 22 -14.09 -16.86 -15.34
C MET A 22 -13.40 -18.11 -15.92
N LEU A 23 -12.45 -18.71 -15.23
CA LEU A 23 -11.85 -19.97 -15.66
C LEU A 23 -12.93 -21.06 -15.66
N ASN A 24 -13.21 -21.62 -16.83
CA ASN A 24 -14.07 -22.79 -17.03
C ASN A 24 -13.26 -23.94 -17.64
N ILE A 25 -13.81 -25.16 -17.55
CA ILE A 25 -13.29 -26.33 -18.26
C ILE A 25 -13.78 -26.22 -19.71
N GLU A 26 -12.86 -25.98 -20.64
CA GLU A 26 -13.12 -26.03 -22.09
C GLU A 26 -12.79 -27.43 -22.63
N ASP A 27 -13.37 -27.82 -23.77
CA ASP A 27 -13.16 -29.15 -24.41
C ASP A 27 -11.73 -29.29 -25.00
N GLU A 28 -10.74 -29.30 -24.12
CA GLU A 28 -9.33 -29.54 -24.43
C GLU A 28 -8.89 -30.93 -23.91
N VAL A 29 -7.97 -31.59 -24.62
CA VAL A 29 -7.31 -32.80 -24.09
C VAL A 29 -6.59 -32.43 -22.79
N ASP A 30 -6.84 -33.16 -21.71
CA ASP A 30 -6.36 -32.87 -20.34
C ASP A 30 -6.88 -31.54 -19.73
N ALA A 31 -8.02 -31.01 -20.20
CA ALA A 31 -8.62 -29.75 -19.72
C ALA A 31 -8.69 -29.62 -18.19
N LEU A 32 -9.04 -30.71 -17.48
CA LEU A 32 -9.07 -30.75 -16.02
C LEU A 32 -7.70 -30.47 -15.38
N LYS A 33 -6.64 -31.08 -15.91
CA LYS A 33 -5.27 -30.89 -15.41
C LYS A 33 -4.78 -29.46 -15.68
N PHE A 34 -5.06 -28.93 -16.86
CA PHE A 34 -4.74 -27.54 -17.19
C PHE A 34 -5.56 -26.55 -16.37
N PHE A 35 -6.82 -26.84 -16.09
CA PHE A 35 -7.69 -26.02 -15.25
C PHE A 35 -7.11 -25.87 -13.84
N PHE A 36 -6.75 -26.98 -13.16
CA PHE A 36 -6.14 -26.90 -11.83
C PHE A 36 -4.82 -26.15 -11.83
N ARG A 37 -3.98 -26.35 -12.87
CA ARG A 37 -2.71 -25.62 -13.01
C ARG A 37 -2.92 -24.13 -13.23
N ARG A 38 -3.88 -23.72 -14.07
CA ARG A 38 -4.25 -22.32 -14.28
C ARG A 38 -4.77 -21.69 -12.98
N ARG A 39 -5.62 -22.42 -12.25
CA ARG A 39 -6.19 -21.99 -10.97
C ARG A 39 -5.09 -21.77 -9.93
N GLU A 40 -4.14 -22.70 -9.82
CA GLU A 40 -3.02 -22.59 -8.87
C GLU A 40 -2.07 -21.44 -9.24
N ASN A 41 -1.76 -21.28 -10.53
CA ASN A 41 -0.96 -20.15 -11.00
C ASN A 41 -1.60 -18.79 -10.66
N ILE A 42 -2.91 -18.64 -10.89
CA ILE A 42 -3.61 -17.40 -10.56
C ILE A 42 -3.68 -17.21 -9.05
N ARG A 43 -3.86 -18.28 -8.27
CA ARG A 43 -3.82 -18.20 -6.81
C ARG A 43 -2.47 -17.70 -6.30
N SER A 44 -1.37 -18.28 -6.79
CA SER A 44 -0.02 -17.86 -6.44
C SER A 44 0.24 -16.40 -6.84
N LEU A 45 -0.25 -15.96 -8.00
CA LEU A 45 -0.18 -14.56 -8.41
C LEU A 45 -0.94 -13.65 -7.44
N ILE A 46 -2.15 -14.02 -7.02
CA ILE A 46 -2.94 -13.26 -6.05
C ILE A 46 -2.18 -13.16 -4.72
N GLU A 47 -1.63 -14.27 -4.23
CA GLU A 47 -0.87 -14.30 -2.97
C GLU A 47 0.37 -13.40 -3.03
N SER A 48 1.09 -13.39 -4.16
CA SER A 48 2.22 -12.49 -4.39
C SER A 48 1.79 -11.02 -4.39
N LEU A 49 0.72 -10.67 -5.12
CA LEU A 49 0.24 -9.29 -5.19
C LEU A 49 -0.24 -8.78 -3.83
N VAL A 50 -0.91 -9.63 -3.05
CA VAL A 50 -1.35 -9.29 -1.69
C VAL A 50 -0.15 -9.04 -0.79
N PHE A 51 0.90 -9.85 -0.90
CA PHE A 51 2.13 -9.62 -0.15
C PHE A 51 2.76 -8.28 -0.51
N ASP A 52 2.92 -7.98 -1.80
CA ASP A 52 3.51 -6.72 -2.27
C ASP A 52 2.73 -5.50 -1.77
N VAL A 53 1.39 -5.53 -1.88
CA VAL A 53 0.52 -4.46 -1.36
C VAL A 53 0.66 -4.30 0.15
N SER A 54 0.76 -5.41 0.88
CA SER A 54 0.90 -5.38 2.35
C SER A 54 2.22 -4.75 2.78
N VAL A 55 3.31 -5.02 2.07
CA VAL A 55 4.62 -4.38 2.32
C VAL A 55 4.54 -2.87 2.09
N VAL A 56 3.99 -2.45 0.95
CA VAL A 56 3.84 -1.03 0.63
C VAL A 56 2.95 -0.32 1.65
N GLN A 57 1.88 -0.98 2.10
CA GLN A 57 0.98 -0.42 3.11
C GLN A 57 1.69 -0.22 4.46
N GLN A 58 2.49 -1.18 4.92
CA GLN A 58 3.28 -1.03 6.16
C GLN A 58 4.30 0.12 6.07
N GLU A 59 4.93 0.30 4.90
CA GLU A 59 5.85 1.43 4.68
C GLU A 59 5.13 2.78 4.76
N LEU A 60 3.92 2.87 4.21
CA LEU A 60 3.10 4.08 4.28
C LEU A 60 2.65 4.40 5.70
N GLU A 61 2.16 3.41 6.45
CA GLU A 61 1.76 3.59 7.85
C GLU A 61 2.92 4.10 8.72
N LYS A 62 4.14 3.62 8.43
CA LYS A 62 5.36 4.11 9.09
C LYS A 62 5.64 5.57 8.75
N ILE A 63 5.57 5.94 7.47
CA ILE A 63 5.77 7.32 7.02
C ILE A 63 4.73 8.26 7.63
N GLU A 64 3.46 7.87 7.66
CA GLU A 64 2.39 8.64 8.29
C GLU A 64 2.66 8.88 9.78
N THR A 65 3.14 7.86 10.49
CA THR A 65 3.52 7.97 11.90
C THR A 65 4.69 8.94 12.10
N GLU A 66 5.71 8.88 11.23
CA GLU A 66 6.86 9.78 11.27
C GLU A 66 6.47 11.23 10.99
N ILE A 67 5.57 11.47 10.03
CA ILE A 67 5.01 12.78 9.72
C ILE A 67 4.28 13.35 10.95
N ALA A 68 3.36 12.58 11.54
CA ALA A 68 2.60 13.02 12.70
C ALA A 68 3.52 13.40 13.89
N LYS A 69 4.58 12.61 14.12
CA LYS A 69 5.59 12.92 15.13
C LYS A 69 6.34 14.22 14.82
N SER A 70 6.75 14.41 13.56
CA SER A 70 7.46 15.61 13.12
C SER A 70 6.59 16.87 13.24
N GLU A 71 5.31 16.79 12.89
CA GLU A 71 4.36 17.89 13.01
C GLU A 71 4.13 18.30 14.48
N SER A 72 4.00 17.32 15.37
CA SER A 72 3.88 17.55 16.81
C SER A 72 5.12 18.27 17.38
N GLU A 73 6.32 17.83 17.00
CA GLU A 73 7.56 18.47 17.43
C GLU A 73 7.70 19.89 16.87
N LYS A 74 7.34 20.10 15.60
CA LYS A 74 7.32 21.43 14.99
C LYS A 74 6.42 22.38 15.78
N LEU A 75 5.19 21.97 16.08
CA LEU A 75 4.25 22.77 16.86
C LEU A 75 4.80 23.09 18.26
N ARG A 76 5.48 22.12 18.90
CA ARG A 76 6.14 22.33 20.20
C ARG A 76 7.24 23.39 20.10
N LEU A 77 8.07 23.33 19.06
CA LEU A 77 9.16 24.29 18.83
C LEU A 77 8.64 25.68 18.48
N GLU A 78 7.56 25.79 17.70
CA GLU A 78 6.90 27.06 17.40
C GLU A 78 6.39 27.73 18.67
N LYS A 79 5.67 26.99 19.53
CA LYS A 79 5.23 27.52 20.83
C LYS A 79 6.40 27.99 21.71
N ARG A 80 7.50 27.23 21.72
CA ARG A 80 8.71 27.62 22.48
C ARG A 80 9.34 28.89 21.92
N LYS A 81 9.39 29.03 20.59
CA LYS A 81 9.88 30.23 19.92
C LYS A 81 9.01 31.44 20.30
N ASP A 82 7.70 31.32 20.24
CA ASP A 82 6.78 32.42 20.58
C ASP A 82 6.98 32.91 22.03
N VAL A 83 7.15 31.99 22.98
CA VAL A 83 7.45 32.32 24.38
C VAL A 83 8.79 33.06 24.51
N LEU A 84 9.83 32.60 23.80
CA LEU A 84 11.14 33.26 23.83
C LEU A 84 11.10 34.65 23.19
N ASP A 85 10.37 34.81 22.09
CA ASP A 85 10.19 36.09 21.41
C ASP A 85 9.46 37.08 22.32
N GLU A 86 8.48 36.63 23.12
CA GLU A 86 7.80 37.46 24.10
C GLU A 86 8.72 37.88 25.26
N LEU A 87 9.47 36.95 25.84
CA LEU A 87 10.46 37.26 26.89
C LEU A 87 11.52 38.25 26.40
N LYS A 88 11.95 38.12 25.14
CA LYS A 88 12.91 39.04 24.52
C LYS A 88 12.35 40.46 24.44
N LYS A 89 11.07 40.62 24.08
CA LYS A 89 10.40 41.94 24.06
C LYS A 89 10.30 42.57 25.44
N GLN A 90 10.15 41.77 26.49
CA GLN A 90 10.07 42.28 27.87
C GLN A 90 11.43 42.71 28.44
N LEU A 91 12.52 42.19 27.87
CA LEU A 91 13.91 42.51 28.25
C LEU A 91 14.52 43.67 27.45
N THR A 92 13.81 44.17 26.42
CA THR A 92 14.26 45.26 25.54
C THR A 92 13.37 46.48 25.73
#